data_AF-A0A835YDA0-F1
#
_entry.id   AF-A0A835YDA0-F1
#
_cell.length_a   1.000
_cell.length_b   1.000
_cell.length_c   1.000
_cell.angle_alpha   90.00
_cell.angle_beta   90.00
_cell.angle_gamma   90.00
#
_symmetry.space_group_name_H-M   'P 1'
#
loop_
_entity.id
_entity.type
_entity.pdbx_description
1 polymer ?
#
loop_
_entity_poly.entity_id
_entity_poly.type
_entity_poly.pdbx_seq_one_letter_code
_entity_poly.pdbx_strand_id
1 'polypeptide(L)'
;MVRFFTPEELLAFDGSDADKPVYIAVKGVIYDVSQSREFYGKGGPYEAFAGRECSRALAIMKVDAAECNDNLADCTEKQLKTLEDWCNKFNSKYPIVGQLDDVVEVPPVESLLRTTFFTPSLLAGMALVVLLTALGAYVLWWDLQHREPGAAAEDHTEL
;
A
#
# COMPACT_ATOMS: atom_id res chain seq x y z
N MET A 1 9.86 19.51 18.13
CA MET A 1 9.19 19.63 16.83
C MET A 1 9.92 18.69 15.88
N VAL A 2 9.25 17.70 15.30
CA VAL A 2 9.85 16.84 14.28
C VAL A 2 9.84 17.61 12.96
N ARG A 3 10.96 17.61 12.23
CA ARG A 3 11.03 18.20 10.90
C ARG A 3 10.76 17.13 9.86
N PHE A 4 9.89 17.43 8.91
CA PHE A 4 9.62 16.58 7.76
C PHE A 4 10.44 17.04 6.56
N PHE A 5 10.87 16.08 5.75
CA PHE A 5 11.63 16.33 4.53
C PHE A 5 11.02 15.49 3.41
N THR A 6 10.86 16.08 2.24
CA THR A 6 10.56 15.32 1.02
C THR A 6 11.83 14.61 0.51
N PRO A 7 11.72 13.54 -0.28
CA PRO A 7 12.86 12.91 -0.92
C PRO A 7 13.72 13.90 -1.73
N GLU A 8 13.08 14.86 -2.40
CA GLU A 8 13.75 15.90 -3.19
C GLU A 8 14.53 16.87 -2.31
N GLU A 9 13.96 17.28 -1.16
CA GLU A 9 14.67 18.12 -0.20
C GLU A 9 15.85 17.40 0.44
N LEU A 10 15.72 16.09 0.69
CA LEU A 10 16.78 15.29 1.30
C LEU A 10 18.02 15.22 0.42
N LEU A 11 17.85 15.19 -0.92
CA LEU A 11 18.96 15.17 -1.89
C LEU A 11 19.87 16.41 -1.79
N ALA A 12 19.39 17.53 -1.25
CA ALA A 12 20.21 18.73 -1.04
C ALA A 12 21.28 18.56 0.06
N PHE A 13 21.24 17.44 0.81
CA PHE A 13 22.13 17.08 1.92
C PHE A 13 23.01 15.88 1.57
N ASP A 14 23.40 15.73 0.31
CA ASP A 14 24.27 14.66 -0.22
C ASP A 14 25.77 14.83 0.12
N GLY A 15 26.12 15.92 0.81
CA GLY A 15 27.51 16.22 1.16
C GLY A 15 28.37 16.75 0.01
N SER A 16 27.75 17.16 -1.11
CA SER A 16 28.43 17.90 -2.18
C SER A 16 28.78 19.33 -1.77
N ASP A 17 27.96 19.93 -0.91
CA ASP A 17 28.18 21.24 -0.31
C ASP A 17 28.86 21.09 1.06
N ALA A 18 30.04 21.68 1.20
CA ALA A 18 30.82 21.58 2.44
C ALA A 18 30.16 22.32 3.61
N ASP A 19 29.32 23.32 3.35
CA ASP A 19 28.67 24.15 4.37
C ASP A 19 27.34 23.55 4.85
N LYS A 20 26.84 22.50 4.19
CA LYS A 20 25.59 21.82 4.55
C LYS A 20 25.84 20.49 5.27
N PRO A 21 24.99 20.10 6.24
CA PRO A 21 25.10 18.78 6.84
C PRO A 21 24.86 17.65 5.82
N VAL A 22 25.29 16.44 6.18
CA VAL A 22 25.07 15.23 5.39
C VAL A 22 24.01 14.39 6.07
N TYR A 23 22.93 14.08 5.36
CA TYR A 23 21.78 13.34 5.90
C TYR A 23 21.61 11.99 5.21
N ILE A 24 21.09 11.02 5.96
CA ILE A 24 20.68 9.70 5.44
C ILE A 24 19.33 9.35 6.06
N ALA A 25 18.39 8.86 5.25
CA ALA A 25 17.14 8.31 5.73
C ALA A 25 17.20 6.79 5.81
N VAL A 26 16.73 6.22 6.92
CA VAL A 26 16.54 4.77 7.10
C VAL A 26 15.20 4.53 7.78
N LYS A 27 14.33 3.76 7.13
CA LYS A 27 12.93 3.52 7.50
C LYS A 27 12.17 4.83 7.73
N GLY A 28 12.38 5.81 6.84
CA GLY A 28 11.79 7.13 6.95
C GLY A 28 12.34 7.99 8.11
N VAL A 29 13.32 7.54 8.89
CA VAL A 29 13.97 8.34 9.93
C VAL A 29 15.24 8.97 9.38
N ILE A 30 15.41 10.27 9.55
CA ILE A 30 16.56 11.02 9.01
C ILE A 30 17.61 11.22 10.09
N TYR A 31 18.81 10.74 9.81
CA TYR A 31 19.98 10.83 10.67
C TYR A 31 20.99 11.85 10.12
N ASP A 32 21.57 12.65 11.02
CA ASP A 32 22.70 13.51 10.69
C ASP A 32 24.02 12.75 10.82
N VAL A 33 24.62 12.47 9.67
CA VAL A 33 25.89 11.75 9.55
C VAL A 33 27.07 12.68 9.25
N SER A 34 26.92 13.99 9.47
CA SER A 34 27.96 14.99 9.18
C SER A 34 29.27 14.74 9.93
N GLN A 35 29.21 14.16 11.14
CA GLN A 35 30.40 13.75 11.91
C GLN A 35 31.20 12.61 11.23
N SER A 36 30.60 11.94 10.24
CA SER A 36 31.21 10.85 9.48
C SER A 36 31.27 11.20 7.99
N ARG A 37 31.49 12.49 7.66
CA ARG A 37 31.55 12.97 6.28
C ARG A 37 32.66 12.30 5.46
N GLU A 38 33.75 11.83 6.06
CA GLU A 38 34.77 11.05 5.34
C GLU A 38 34.21 9.76 4.70
N PHE A 39 33.09 9.24 5.22
CA PHE A 39 32.47 8.01 4.75
C PHE A 39 31.30 8.28 3.80
N TYR A 40 30.42 9.20 4.17
CA TYR A 40 29.17 9.48 3.45
C TYR A 40 29.23 10.72 2.56
N GLY A 41 30.18 11.63 2.80
CA GLY A 41 30.37 12.79 1.95
C GLY A 41 30.92 12.39 0.58
N LYS A 42 30.94 13.37 -0.33
CA LYS A 42 31.41 13.18 -1.70
C LYS A 42 32.82 12.59 -1.76
N GLY A 43 32.99 11.51 -2.53
CA GLY A 43 34.23 10.75 -2.65
C GLY A 43 34.48 9.74 -1.53
N GLY A 44 33.58 9.62 -0.55
CA GLY A 44 33.61 8.60 0.48
C GLY A 44 33.08 7.25 -0.02
N PRO A 45 33.45 6.13 0.64
CA PRO A 45 33.02 4.79 0.26
C PRO A 45 31.50 4.56 0.29
N TYR A 46 30.75 5.39 1.02
CA TYR A 46 29.30 5.32 1.17
C TYR A 46 28.60 6.57 0.65
N GLU A 47 29.23 7.31 -0.28
CA GLU A 47 28.63 8.52 -0.87
C GLU A 47 27.26 8.27 -1.52
N ALA A 48 27.04 7.05 -2.02
CA ALA A 48 25.78 6.63 -2.63
C ALA A 48 24.56 6.75 -1.70
N PHE A 49 24.77 6.74 -0.37
CA PHE A 49 23.71 6.82 0.62
C PHE A 49 23.33 8.26 1.00
N ALA A 50 24.21 9.22 0.75
CA ALA A 50 23.99 10.58 1.21
C ALA A 50 22.82 11.25 0.48
N GLY A 51 21.98 11.93 1.27
CA GLY A 51 20.78 12.61 0.81
C GLY A 51 19.65 11.67 0.36
N ARG A 52 19.67 10.39 0.73
CA ARG A 52 18.72 9.39 0.23
C ARG A 52 18.12 8.50 1.31
N GLU A 53 16.99 7.90 0.97
CA GLU A 53 16.43 6.75 1.68
C GLU A 53 17.24 5.50 1.34
N CYS A 54 17.77 4.83 2.37
CA CYS A 54 18.70 3.71 2.22
C CYS A 54 18.21 2.39 2.85
N SER A 55 16.93 2.27 3.20
CA SER A 55 16.37 1.07 3.84
C SER A 55 16.66 -0.19 3.03
N ARG A 56 16.30 -0.17 1.74
CA ARG A 56 16.52 -1.32 0.87
C ARG A 56 18.00 -1.63 0.74
N ALA A 57 18.81 -0.63 0.39
CA ALA A 57 20.26 -0.78 0.24
C ALA A 57 20.92 -1.42 1.47
N LEU A 58 20.53 -1.01 2.67
CA LEU A 58 21.01 -1.58 3.94
C LEU A 58 20.46 -2.99 4.19
N ALA A 59 19.21 -3.26 3.86
CA ALA A 59 18.60 -4.58 4.00
C ALA A 59 19.32 -5.63 3.13
N ILE A 60 19.64 -5.28 1.89
CA ILE A 60 20.32 -6.16 0.93
C ILE A 60 21.85 -6.06 0.99
N MET A 61 22.39 -5.19 1.85
CA MET A 61 23.83 -4.97 2.07
C MET A 61 24.58 -4.54 0.80
N LYS A 62 24.00 -3.65 0.01
CA LYS A 62 24.62 -3.07 -1.19
C LYS A 62 24.80 -1.57 -1.06
N VAL A 63 25.99 -1.10 -1.44
CA VAL A 63 26.30 0.33 -1.54
C VAL A 63 26.10 0.77 -2.98
N ASP A 64 24.85 1.01 -3.35
CA ASP A 64 24.45 1.41 -4.70
C ASP A 64 23.28 2.42 -4.61
N ALA A 65 23.42 3.55 -5.30
CA ALA A 65 22.39 4.58 -5.36
C ALA A 65 21.10 4.08 -6.02
N ALA A 66 21.18 3.08 -6.90
CA ALA A 66 20.00 2.47 -7.53
C ALA A 66 19.14 1.67 -6.54
N GLU A 67 19.75 1.16 -5.47
CA GLU A 67 19.07 0.37 -4.43
C GLU A 67 18.66 1.23 -3.22
N CYS A 68 18.91 2.55 -3.28
CA CYS A 68 18.53 3.51 -2.25
C CYS A 68 17.05 3.90 -2.44
N ASN A 69 16.16 3.18 -1.76
CA ASN A 69 14.73 3.42 -1.70
C ASN A 69 14.08 2.65 -0.53
N ASP A 70 12.81 2.94 -0.30
CA ASP A 70 11.97 2.40 0.77
C ASP A 70 11.30 1.05 0.42
N ASN A 71 11.51 0.52 -0.79
CA ASN A 71 10.85 -0.71 -1.22
C ASN A 71 11.49 -1.96 -0.61
N LEU A 72 10.80 -2.51 0.38
CA LEU A 72 11.19 -3.72 1.12
C LEU A 72 10.31 -4.94 0.78
N ALA A 73 9.45 -4.87 -0.24
CA ALA A 73 8.43 -5.90 -0.51
C ALA A 73 9.03 -7.27 -0.90
N ASP A 74 10.20 -7.28 -1.55
CA ASP A 74 10.96 -8.46 -1.97
C ASP A 74 12.06 -8.85 -0.97
N CYS A 75 12.19 -8.14 0.16
CA CYS A 75 13.19 -8.46 1.17
C CYS A 75 12.77 -9.69 1.99
N THR A 76 13.71 -10.63 2.15
CA THR A 76 13.57 -11.79 3.05
C THR A 76 13.62 -11.37 4.52
N GLU A 77 13.09 -12.20 5.41
CA GLU A 77 13.11 -11.97 6.86
C GLU A 77 14.55 -11.71 7.39
N LYS A 78 15.55 -12.40 6.84
CA LYS A 78 16.95 -12.18 7.20
C LYS A 78 17.46 -10.79 6.79
N GLN A 79 17.05 -10.31 5.62
CA GLN A 79 17.40 -8.97 5.14
C GLN A 79 16.70 -7.89 5.97
N LEU A 80 15.44 -8.11 6.34
CA LEU A 80 14.71 -7.22 7.23
C LEU A 80 15.35 -7.14 8.63
N LYS A 81 15.77 -8.28 9.18
CA LYS A 81 16.53 -8.29 10.45
C LYS A 81 17.85 -7.53 10.34
N THR A 82 18.55 -7.67 9.21
CA THR A 82 19.79 -6.93 8.95
C THR A 82 19.53 -5.41 8.92
N LEU A 83 18.42 -4.98 8.31
CA LEU A 83 17.98 -3.59 8.33
C LEU A 83 17.68 -3.10 9.75
N GLU A 84 17.02 -3.90 10.58
CA GLU A 84 16.77 -3.55 11.99
C GLU A 84 18.06 -3.37 12.79
N ASP A 85 19.04 -4.25 12.60
CA ASP A 85 20.36 -4.12 13.21
C ASP A 85 21.05 -2.81 12.78
N TRP A 86 20.90 -2.41 11.51
CA TRP A 86 21.39 -1.11 11.03
C TRP A 86 20.65 0.05 11.66
N CYS A 87 19.32 0.01 11.76
CA CYS A 87 18.54 1.05 12.44
C CYS A 87 19.03 1.25 13.87
N ASN A 88 19.29 0.16 14.61
CA ASN A 88 19.81 0.23 15.98
C ASN A 88 21.20 0.85 16.05
N LYS A 89 22.08 0.52 15.10
CA LYS A 89 23.41 1.15 14.99
C LYS A 89 23.31 2.65 14.71
N PHE A 90 22.44 3.06 13.78
CA PHE A 90 22.24 4.46 13.44
C PHE A 90 21.66 5.24 14.62
N ASN A 91 20.62 4.71 15.28
CA ASN A 91 20.04 5.28 16.49
C ASN A 91 21.04 5.50 17.63
N SER A 92 22.03 4.60 17.75
CA SER A 92 23.04 4.69 18.80
C SER A 92 24.17 5.67 18.46
N LYS A 93 24.44 5.90 17.17
CA LYS A 93 25.62 6.63 16.70
C LYS A 93 25.32 8.05 16.22
N TYR A 94 24.16 8.27 15.62
CA TYR A 94 23.82 9.51 14.93
C TYR A 94 22.55 10.13 15.50
N PRO A 95 22.50 11.47 15.63
CA PRO A 95 21.30 12.14 16.07
C PRO A 95 20.23 12.12 14.98
N ILE A 96 18.98 11.96 15.40
CA ILE A 96 17.80 12.04 14.53
C ILE A 96 17.43 13.52 14.36
N VAL A 97 17.30 13.96 13.11
CA VAL A 97 16.99 15.36 12.76
C VAL A 97 15.63 15.54 12.10
N GLY A 98 14.98 14.45 11.70
CA GLY A 98 13.67 14.51 11.09
C GLY A 98 13.13 13.17 10.63
N GLN A 99 12.06 13.25 9.84
CA GLN A 99 11.42 12.12 9.16
C GLN A 99 11.20 12.44 7.68
N LEU A 100 11.20 11.41 6.85
CA LEU A 100 10.80 11.51 5.46
C LEU A 100 9.28 11.65 5.42
N ASP A 101 8.81 12.65 4.69
CA ASP A 101 7.38 12.86 4.46
C ASP A 101 6.97 11.97 3.30
N ASP A 102 6.39 10.82 3.61
CA ASP A 102 5.78 9.93 2.64
C ASP A 102 4.43 10.55 2.24
N VAL A 103 4.46 11.70 1.55
CA VAL A 103 3.26 12.24 0.90
C VAL A 103 2.92 11.27 -0.22
N VAL A 104 2.20 10.22 0.14
CA VAL A 104 1.30 9.54 -0.80
C VAL A 104 0.34 10.64 -1.22
N GLU A 105 0.59 11.26 -2.39
CA GLU A 105 -0.42 12.07 -3.05
C GLU A 105 -1.61 11.14 -3.32
N VAL A 106 -2.50 11.03 -2.34
CA VAL A 106 -3.80 10.39 -2.54
C VAL A 106 -4.49 11.35 -3.51
N PRO A 107 -4.73 10.97 -4.78
CA PRO A 107 -5.45 11.85 -5.68
C PRO A 107 -6.79 12.19 -5.02
N PRO A 108 -7.30 13.42 -5.19
CA PRO A 108 -8.59 13.81 -4.63
C PRO A 108 -9.62 12.72 -4.93
N VAL A 109 -10.41 12.32 -3.93
CA VAL A 109 -11.42 11.24 -4.05
C VAL A 109 -12.40 11.44 -5.22
N GLU A 110 -12.47 12.66 -5.78
CA GLU A 110 -13.17 12.95 -7.04
C GLU A 110 -12.63 12.17 -8.26
N SER A 111 -11.35 11.80 -8.27
CA SER A 111 -10.75 10.96 -9.33
C SER A 111 -11.05 9.46 -9.13
N LEU A 112 -11.20 9.02 -7.87
CA LEU A 112 -11.55 7.64 -7.51
C LEU A 112 -13.00 7.29 -7.91
N LEU A 113 -13.92 8.26 -7.83
CA LEU A 113 -15.29 8.11 -8.34
C LEU A 113 -15.36 8.06 -9.87
N ARG A 114 -14.30 8.46 -10.57
CA ARG A 114 -14.23 8.43 -12.04
C ARG A 114 -13.57 7.16 -12.59
N THR A 115 -12.90 6.37 -11.75
CA THR A 115 -12.20 5.14 -12.16
C THR A 115 -12.83 3.87 -11.60
N THR A 116 -13.86 3.99 -10.76
CA THR A 116 -14.79 2.88 -10.48
C THR A 116 -15.91 2.86 -11.53
N PHE A 117 -15.52 2.79 -12.81
CA PHE A 117 -16.36 2.14 -13.81
C PHE A 117 -16.28 0.64 -13.55
N PHE A 118 -17.11 0.23 -12.61
CA PHE A 118 -17.80 -1.05 -12.65
C PHE A 118 -18.02 -1.41 -14.12
N THR A 119 -17.38 -2.47 -14.60
CA THR A 119 -17.67 -2.98 -15.94
C THR A 119 -19.17 -3.25 -16.01
N PRO A 120 -19.92 -2.68 -16.97
CA PRO A 120 -21.37 -2.80 -17.02
C PRO A 120 -21.78 -4.15 -17.62
N SER A 121 -21.27 -5.27 -17.08
CA SER A 121 -21.62 -6.62 -17.54
C SER A 121 -22.17 -7.54 -16.45
N LEU A 122 -22.15 -7.16 -15.17
CA LEU A 122 -22.64 -8.04 -14.09
C LEU A 122 -23.93 -7.58 -13.37
N LEU A 123 -24.32 -6.30 -13.48
CA LEU A 123 -25.55 -5.80 -12.84
C LEU A 123 -26.82 -6.00 -13.69
N ALA A 124 -26.70 -6.20 -15.01
CA ALA A 124 -27.85 -6.51 -15.86
C ALA A 124 -28.36 -7.95 -15.66
N GLY A 125 -27.48 -8.88 -15.28
CA GLY A 125 -27.86 -10.29 -15.05
C GLY A 125 -28.66 -10.49 -13.76
N MET A 126 -28.34 -9.77 -12.69
CA MET A 126 -28.98 -10.00 -11.38
C MET A 126 -30.39 -9.40 -11.28
N ALA A 127 -30.68 -8.30 -12.00
CA ALA A 127 -32.03 -7.72 -12.01
C ALA A 127 -33.04 -8.61 -12.75
N LEU A 128 -32.64 -9.29 -13.82
CA LEU A 128 -33.52 -10.18 -14.60
C LEU A 128 -33.89 -11.44 -13.81
N VAL A 129 -32.95 -12.01 -13.06
CA VAL A 129 -33.20 -13.21 -12.24
C VAL A 129 -34.19 -12.90 -11.10
N VAL A 130 -34.07 -11.73 -10.46
CA VAL A 130 -35.00 -11.32 -9.40
C VAL A 130 -36.40 -11.02 -9.96
N LEU A 131 -36.48 -10.41 -11.14
CA LEU A 131 -37.78 -10.15 -11.78
C LEU A 131 -38.46 -11.45 -12.25
N LEU A 132 -37.71 -12.41 -12.79
CA LEU A 132 -38.28 -13.70 -13.22
C LEU A 132 -38.72 -14.57 -12.04
N THR A 133 -37.99 -14.56 -10.92
CA THR A 133 -38.43 -15.27 -9.70
C THR A 133 -39.65 -14.60 -9.07
N ALA A 134 -39.69 -13.27 -9.03
CA ALA A 134 -40.86 -12.53 -8.55
C ALA A 134 -42.10 -12.76 -9.43
N LEU A 135 -41.94 -12.76 -10.77
CA LEU A 135 -43.05 -13.04 -11.69
C LEU A 135 -43.52 -14.50 -11.57
N GLY A 136 -42.59 -15.45 -11.47
CA GLY A 136 -42.91 -16.86 -11.29
C GLY A 136 -43.68 -17.11 -9.99
N ALA A 137 -43.23 -16.51 -8.88
CA ALA A 137 -43.93 -16.57 -7.60
C ALA A 137 -45.32 -15.92 -7.66
N TYR A 138 -45.45 -14.79 -8.38
CA TYR A 138 -46.75 -14.12 -8.56
C TYR A 138 -47.73 -14.95 -9.38
N VAL A 139 -47.30 -15.57 -10.49
CA VAL A 139 -48.14 -16.46 -11.30
C VAL A 139 -48.60 -17.68 -10.50
N LEU A 140 -47.70 -18.29 -9.72
CA LEU A 140 -48.02 -19.46 -8.90
C LEU A 140 -48.98 -19.11 -7.75
N TRP A 141 -48.81 -17.93 -7.14
CA TRP A 141 -49.73 -17.40 -6.14
C TRP A 141 -51.10 -17.05 -6.74
N TRP A 142 -51.14 -16.49 -7.95
CA TRP A 142 -52.38 -16.20 -8.67
C TRP A 142 -53.16 -17.48 -9.00
N ASP A 143 -52.47 -18.53 -9.48
CA ASP A 143 -53.06 -19.84 -9.77
C ASP A 143 -53.64 -20.51 -8.50
N LEU A 144 -52.93 -20.42 -7.38
CA LEU A 144 -53.41 -20.92 -6.07
C LEU A 144 -54.69 -20.22 -5.59
N GLN A 145 -54.88 -18.93 -5.90
CA GLN A 145 -56.09 -18.21 -5.51
C GLN A 145 -57.31 -18.52 -6.37
N HIS A 146 -57.09 -18.93 -7.62
CA HIS A 146 -58.18 -19.23 -8.56
C HIS A 146 -58.49 -20.73 -8.65
N ARG A 147 -57.80 -21.56 -7.88
CA ARG A 147 -58.12 -22.97 -7.73
C ARG A 147 -59.32 -23.12 -6.81
N GLU A 148 -60.51 -23.21 -7.43
CA GLU A 148 -61.74 -23.65 -6.77
C GLU A 148 -61.47 -24.93 -5.94
N PRO A 149 -61.88 -25.01 -4.66
CA PRO A 149 -61.81 -26.23 -3.87
C PRO A 149 -62.86 -27.22 -4.40
N GLY A 150 -62.51 -27.94 -5.47
CA GLY A 150 -63.35 -28.93 -6.12
C GLY A 150 -63.12 -30.35 -5.62
N ALA A 151 -64.06 -30.83 -4.81
CA ALA A 151 -64.47 -32.22 -4.59
C ALA A 151 -63.58 -33.13 -3.71
N ALA A 152 -63.96 -33.22 -2.44
CA ALA A 152 -63.84 -34.45 -1.66
C ALA A 152 -64.95 -35.43 -2.07
N ALA A 153 -64.61 -36.74 -2.04
CA ALA A 153 -65.50 -37.91 -1.99
C ALA A 153 -66.30 -38.19 -3.30
N GLU A 154 -66.50 -39.41 -3.80
CA GLU A 154 -66.64 -40.74 -3.22
C GLU A 154 -66.23 -41.84 -4.24
N ASP A 155 -65.85 -43.02 -3.72
CA ASP A 155 -66.24 -44.40 -4.10
C ASP A 155 -66.16 -44.78 -5.62
N HIS A 156 -65.49 -45.85 -6.06
CA HIS A 156 -65.87 -47.25 -5.82
C HIS A 156 -64.72 -48.21 -6.16
N THR A 157 -64.46 -49.11 -5.19
CA THR A 157 -64.25 -50.57 -5.33
C THR A 157 -63.39 -51.13 -6.48
N GLU A 158 -62.21 -51.61 -6.10
CA GLU A 158 -61.38 -52.59 -6.83
C GLU A 158 -62.08 -53.95 -6.99
N LEU A 159 -61.82 -54.63 -8.11
CA LEU A 159 -62.06 -56.06 -8.32
C LEU A 159 -60.75 -56.84 -8.14
#